data_AF-I4W7X3-F1
#
_entry.id   AF-I4W7X3-F1
#
_cell.length_a   1.000
_cell.length_b   1.000
_cell.length_c   1.000
_cell.angle_alpha   90.00
_cell.angle_beta   90.00
_cell.angle_gamma   90.00
#
_symmetry.space_group_name_H-M   'P 1'
#
loop_
_entity.id
_entity.type
_entity.pdbx_description
1 polymer ?
#
loop_
_entity_poly.entity_id
_entity_poly.type
_entity_poly.pdbx_seq_one_letter_code
_entity_poly.pdbx_strand_id
1 'polypeptide(L)'
;MLMRAAGIPARVVTGYQGGYWSDAGHYLLVRNSDAHAWSEVWLAGRGWVRIDPTAAVRPQRVDLGAAAAAGDQLPWTQTGWLQSLRNHWDIVNHWWNEGVIGFDTLRQRGLLTPFGIRKADPALLGLLLAISCVLSGALGLVWALWRRGEADPARAALRALERKLARCGVVRRHGEGPRHYLSRAARALPARRIELQQLMDCYLELRYAHVEPPPEFLQRFRRAVRNFRVIRVVK
;
A
#
# COMPACT_ATOMS: atom_id res chain seq x y z
N MET A 1 28.33 -40.28 -36.23
CA MET A 1 29.06 -40.28 -37.52
C MET A 1 29.40 -41.69 -38.00
N LEU A 2 30.03 -42.55 -37.19
CA LEU A 2 30.39 -43.93 -37.58
C LEU A 2 29.24 -44.71 -38.24
N MET A 3 28.05 -44.72 -37.64
CA MET A 3 26.90 -45.49 -38.17
C MET A 3 26.45 -44.99 -39.54
N ARG A 4 26.48 -43.66 -39.77
CA ARG A 4 26.18 -43.09 -41.10
C ARG A 4 27.23 -43.49 -42.13
N ALA A 5 28.51 -43.51 -41.75
CA ALA A 5 29.60 -43.94 -42.63
C ALA A 5 29.51 -45.43 -42.99
N ALA A 6 28.94 -46.25 -42.10
CA ALA A 6 28.65 -47.66 -42.35
C ALA A 6 27.36 -47.90 -43.18
N GLY A 7 26.73 -46.84 -43.72
CA GLY A 7 25.50 -46.95 -44.51
C GLY A 7 24.22 -47.15 -43.69
N ILE A 8 24.29 -47.05 -42.35
CA ILE A 8 23.13 -47.21 -41.46
C ILE A 8 22.51 -45.83 -41.19
N PRO A 9 21.21 -45.62 -41.44
CA PRO A 9 20.55 -44.36 -41.12
C PRO A 9 20.64 -44.05 -39.62
N ALA A 10 21.13 -42.87 -39.28
CA ALA A 10 21.28 -42.44 -37.89
C ALA A 10 20.95 -40.95 -37.73
N ARG A 11 20.44 -40.55 -36.56
CA ARG A 11 20.10 -39.16 -36.21
C ARG A 11 20.50 -38.83 -34.78
N VAL A 12 20.74 -37.54 -34.52
CA VAL A 12 20.97 -37.01 -33.16
C VAL A 12 19.64 -36.48 -32.65
N VAL A 13 19.30 -36.81 -31.41
CA VAL A 13 18.12 -36.31 -30.71
C VAL A 13 18.61 -35.53 -29.50
N THR A 14 18.08 -34.31 -29.33
CA THR A 14 18.37 -33.44 -28.19
C THR A 14 17.15 -33.35 -27.30
N GLY A 15 17.35 -33.40 -25.99
CA GLY A 15 16.28 -33.29 -25.01
C GLY A 15 16.85 -33.17 -23.60
N TYR A 16 16.15 -33.73 -22.63
CA TYR A 16 16.59 -33.79 -21.24
C TYR A 16 16.62 -35.25 -20.78
N GLN A 17 17.61 -35.59 -19.96
CA GLN A 17 17.72 -36.94 -19.39
C GLN A 17 18.04 -36.87 -17.89
N GLY A 18 17.28 -37.61 -17.10
CA GLY A 18 17.37 -37.60 -15.64
C GLY A 18 16.31 -36.69 -15.02
N GLY A 19 16.76 -35.74 -14.20
CA GLY A 19 15.92 -34.93 -13.34
C GLY A 19 15.92 -35.42 -11.90
N TYR A 20 15.56 -34.54 -10.97
CA TYR A 20 15.52 -34.84 -9.54
C TYR A 20 14.06 -34.96 -9.08
N TRP A 21 13.72 -36.10 -8.49
CA TRP A 21 12.41 -36.27 -7.86
C TRP A 21 12.37 -35.52 -6.52
N SER A 22 11.42 -34.61 -6.39
CA SER A 22 11.18 -33.88 -5.14
C SER A 22 10.07 -34.57 -4.35
N ASP A 23 10.43 -35.28 -3.27
CA ASP A 23 9.44 -35.93 -2.40
C ASP A 23 8.50 -34.93 -1.71
N ALA A 24 9.01 -33.74 -1.40
CA ALA A 24 8.24 -32.69 -0.74
C ALA A 24 7.18 -32.05 -1.67
N GLY A 25 7.45 -32.01 -2.98
CA GLY A 25 6.56 -31.41 -3.98
C GLY A 25 5.80 -32.42 -4.83
N HIS A 26 6.15 -33.71 -4.75
CA HIS A 26 5.63 -34.78 -5.61
C HIS A 26 5.73 -34.49 -7.12
N TYR A 27 6.87 -33.94 -7.55
CA TYR A 27 7.14 -33.66 -8.96
C TYR A 27 8.59 -34.00 -9.36
N LEU A 28 8.79 -34.23 -10.65
CA LEU A 28 10.12 -34.41 -11.24
C LEU A 28 10.65 -33.06 -11.73
N LEU A 29 11.76 -32.59 -11.14
CA LEU A 29 12.42 -31.36 -11.53
C LEU A 29 13.45 -31.64 -12.64
N VAL A 30 13.19 -31.11 -13.84
CA VAL A 30 14.12 -31.16 -14.98
C VAL A 30 14.74 -29.78 -15.16
N ARG A 31 16.07 -29.68 -15.07
CA ARG A 31 16.80 -28.42 -15.17
C ARG A 31 17.50 -28.29 -16.53
N ASN A 32 17.89 -27.08 -16.90
CA ASN A 32 18.69 -26.87 -18.10
C ASN A 32 20.05 -27.58 -18.04
N SER A 33 20.58 -27.82 -16.84
CA SER A 33 21.78 -28.63 -16.63
C SER A 33 21.60 -30.09 -17.08
N ASP A 34 20.37 -30.60 -17.10
CA ASP A 34 20.04 -31.98 -17.49
C ASP A 34 19.85 -32.13 -19.01
N ALA A 35 20.16 -31.08 -19.78
CA ALA A 35 20.13 -31.12 -21.23
C ALA A 35 21.10 -32.19 -21.75
N HIS A 36 20.58 -33.08 -22.58
CA HIS A 36 21.33 -34.24 -23.08
C HIS A 36 21.04 -34.51 -24.55
N ALA A 37 22.00 -35.11 -25.23
CA ALA A 37 21.88 -35.52 -26.61
C ALA A 37 22.26 -37.00 -26.76
N TRP A 38 21.38 -37.78 -27.39
CA TRP A 38 21.65 -39.18 -27.73
C TRP A 38 21.54 -39.40 -29.24
N SER A 39 22.00 -40.57 -29.68
CA SER A 39 21.87 -40.99 -31.08
C SER A 39 20.78 -42.05 -31.21
N GLU A 40 20.08 -42.04 -32.33
CA GLU A 40 19.19 -43.13 -32.74
C GLU A 40 19.68 -43.68 -34.07
N VAL A 41 19.63 -45.01 -34.21
CA VAL A 41 20.00 -45.71 -35.44
C VAL A 41 18.83 -46.56 -35.92
N TRP A 42 18.67 -46.66 -37.24
CA TRP A 42 17.64 -47.52 -37.82
C TRP A 42 18.16 -48.93 -38.02
N LEU A 43 17.55 -49.90 -37.33
CA LEU A 43 17.86 -51.32 -37.48
C LEU A 43 16.71 -52.03 -38.20
N ALA A 44 17.02 -52.76 -39.26
CA ALA A 44 16.02 -53.53 -40.01
C ALA A 44 15.29 -54.50 -39.07
N GLY A 45 13.95 -54.50 -39.13
CA GLY A 45 13.09 -55.31 -38.26
C GLY A 45 12.87 -54.78 -36.84
N ARG A 46 13.57 -53.72 -36.41
CA ARG A 46 13.40 -53.09 -35.07
C ARG A 46 13.06 -51.60 -35.12
N GLY A 47 13.29 -50.94 -36.25
CA GLY A 47 13.04 -49.51 -36.42
C GLY A 47 14.11 -48.64 -35.75
N TRP A 48 13.72 -47.47 -35.24
CA TRP A 48 14.62 -46.55 -34.55
C TRP A 48 14.98 -47.08 -33.16
N VAL A 49 16.26 -47.32 -32.94
CA VAL A 49 16.79 -47.80 -31.66
C VAL A 49 17.69 -46.73 -31.07
N ARG A 50 17.43 -46.37 -29.81
CA ARG A 50 18.23 -45.43 -29.03
C ARG A 50 19.58 -46.05 -28.67
N ILE A 51 20.65 -45.35 -29.01
CA ILE A 51 22.03 -45.68 -28.63
C ILE A 51 22.65 -44.45 -27.97
N ASP A 52 22.92 -44.57 -26.67
CA ASP A 52 23.57 -43.52 -25.89
C ASP A 52 25.00 -43.95 -25.51
N PRO A 53 26.03 -43.50 -26.26
CA PRO A 53 27.42 -43.86 -25.95
C PRO A 53 27.91 -43.26 -24.62
N THR A 54 27.21 -42.26 -24.09
CA THR A 54 27.55 -41.61 -22.81
C THR A 54 27.19 -42.47 -21.61
N ALA A 55 26.17 -43.33 -21.73
CA ALA A 55 25.77 -44.28 -20.69
C ALA A 55 26.83 -45.37 -20.46
N ALA A 56 27.61 -45.71 -21.49
CA ALA A 56 28.63 -46.75 -21.42
C ALA A 56 29.94 -46.32 -20.72
N VAL A 57 30.18 -45.01 -20.58
CA VAL A 57 31.45 -44.48 -20.02
C VAL A 57 31.29 -44.04 -18.57
N ARG A 58 30.08 -43.68 -18.10
CA ARG A 58 29.82 -43.27 -16.70
C ARG A 58 28.40 -43.67 -16.22
N PRO A 59 28.24 -44.84 -15.58
CA PRO A 59 26.94 -45.32 -15.13
C PRO A 59 26.27 -44.39 -14.11
N GLN A 60 27.04 -43.70 -13.25
CA GLN A 60 26.49 -42.81 -12.21
C GLN A 60 25.75 -41.57 -12.74
N ARG A 61 25.86 -41.23 -14.03
CA ARG A 61 25.09 -40.11 -14.62
C ARG A 61 23.61 -40.41 -14.80
N VAL A 62 23.24 -41.69 -14.86
CA VAL A 62 21.85 -42.11 -15.08
C VAL A 62 21.01 -41.92 -13.81
N ASP A 63 21.62 -42.06 -12.62
CA ASP A 63 20.93 -41.94 -11.33
C ASP A 63 21.04 -40.56 -10.66
N LEU A 64 22.04 -39.73 -11.00
CA LEU A 64 22.34 -38.47 -10.28
C LEU A 64 22.33 -37.20 -11.15
N GLY A 65 22.01 -37.31 -12.43
CA GLY A 65 21.97 -36.16 -13.34
C GLY A 65 23.34 -35.53 -13.62
N ALA A 66 23.34 -34.47 -14.43
CA ALA A 66 24.55 -33.86 -14.99
C ALA A 66 25.56 -33.28 -13.98
N ALA A 67 25.20 -33.20 -12.69
CA ALA A 67 26.10 -32.77 -11.63
C ALA A 67 27.33 -33.70 -11.48
N ALA A 68 27.21 -34.98 -11.82
CA ALA A 68 28.32 -35.93 -11.82
C ALA A 68 29.25 -35.82 -13.05
N ALA A 69 28.97 -34.89 -13.98
CA ALA A 69 29.79 -34.70 -15.18
C ALA A 69 31.09 -33.90 -14.93
N ALA A 70 31.15 -33.10 -13.86
CA ALA A 70 32.34 -32.34 -13.47
C ALA A 70 33.33 -33.27 -12.76
N GLY A 71 34.18 -33.96 -13.54
CA GLY A 71 35.33 -34.66 -12.99
C GLY A 71 36.35 -33.67 -12.44
N ASP A 72 36.77 -33.87 -11.19
CA ASP A 72 38.08 -33.55 -10.62
C ASP A 72 38.71 -32.18 -10.87
N GLN A 73 37.91 -31.14 -11.06
CA GLN A 73 38.42 -29.77 -11.10
C GLN A 73 37.55 -28.88 -10.19
N LEU A 74 38.13 -28.52 -9.03
CA LEU A 74 37.66 -27.61 -7.96
C LEU A 74 36.99 -28.27 -6.72
N PRO A 75 37.79 -28.58 -5.67
CA PRO A 75 37.36 -29.19 -4.39
C PRO A 75 36.36 -28.39 -3.52
N TRP A 76 35.89 -27.22 -3.96
CA TRP A 76 35.22 -26.24 -3.09
C TRP A 76 33.70 -26.17 -3.31
N THR A 77 33.17 -26.92 -4.27
CA THR A 77 31.73 -26.87 -4.66
C THR A 77 30.93 -28.15 -4.33
N GLN A 78 31.58 -29.18 -3.79
CA GLN A 78 30.97 -30.50 -3.48
C GLN A 78 30.41 -30.60 -2.05
N THR A 79 29.82 -29.53 -1.53
CA THR A 79 29.15 -29.59 -0.22
C THR A 79 27.67 -29.81 -0.45
N GLY A 80 27.19 -31.05 -0.25
CA GLY A 80 25.80 -31.45 -0.48
C GLY A 80 24.75 -30.57 0.22
N TRP A 81 25.12 -29.85 1.28
CA TRP A 81 24.23 -28.89 1.95
C TRP A 81 23.90 -27.67 1.09
N LEU A 82 24.82 -27.19 0.23
CA LEU A 82 24.56 -26.10 -0.72
C LEU A 82 23.58 -26.53 -1.82
N GLN A 83 23.71 -27.78 -2.28
CA GLN A 83 22.80 -28.35 -3.26
C GLN A 83 21.40 -28.54 -2.66
N SER A 84 21.32 -29.01 -1.40
CA SER A 84 20.06 -29.08 -0.64
C SER A 84 19.43 -27.71 -0.41
N LEU A 85 20.20 -26.68 -0.04
CA LEU A 85 19.68 -25.31 0.12
C LEU A 85 19.13 -24.75 -1.19
N ARG A 86 19.83 -25.00 -2.30
CA ARG A 86 19.39 -24.54 -3.62
C ARG A 86 18.13 -25.27 -4.08
N ASN A 87 18.01 -26.57 -3.82
CA ASN A 87 16.80 -27.35 -4.06
C ASN A 87 15.63 -26.89 -3.16
N HIS A 88 15.88 -26.54 -1.90
CA HIS A 88 14.85 -25.97 -1.02
C HIS A 88 14.38 -24.59 -1.50
N TRP A 89 15.29 -23.77 -2.05
CA TRP A 89 14.93 -22.49 -2.63
C TRP A 89 14.02 -22.63 -3.85
N ASP A 90 14.21 -23.68 -4.65
CA ASP A 90 13.33 -23.94 -5.81
C ASP A 90 11.92 -24.35 -5.39
N ILE A 91 11.75 -25.05 -4.25
CA ILE A 91 10.44 -25.34 -3.67
C ILE A 91 9.75 -24.03 -3.24
N VAL A 92 10.49 -23.10 -2.63
CA VAL A 92 9.99 -21.78 -2.25
C VAL A 92 9.60 -20.96 -3.49
N ASN A 93 10.41 -20.99 -4.54
CA ASN A 93 10.10 -20.32 -5.81
C ASN A 93 8.87 -20.93 -6.50
N HIS A 94 8.71 -22.25 -6.46
CA HIS A 94 7.53 -22.91 -7.01
C HIS A 94 6.27 -22.56 -6.20
N TRP A 95 6.35 -22.59 -4.86
CA TRP A 95 5.28 -22.12 -3.98
C TRP A 95 4.91 -20.66 -4.21
N TRP A 96 5.91 -19.81 -4.44
CA TRP A 96 5.69 -18.40 -4.77
C TRP A 96 5.05 -18.23 -6.16
N ASN A 97 5.52 -18.95 -7.17
CA ASN A 97 4.92 -18.88 -8.51
C ASN A 97 3.47 -19.39 -8.52
N GLU A 98 3.18 -20.50 -7.84
CA GLU A 98 1.80 -20.97 -7.70
C GLU A 98 0.95 -20.08 -6.79
N GLY A 99 1.53 -19.50 -5.74
CA GLY A 99 0.81 -18.68 -4.76
C GLY A 99 0.61 -17.22 -5.16
N VAL A 100 1.50 -16.65 -5.97
CA VAL A 100 1.53 -15.21 -6.30
C VAL A 100 1.29 -14.95 -7.79
N ILE A 101 1.66 -15.86 -8.69
CA ILE A 101 1.40 -15.72 -10.14
C ILE A 101 0.16 -16.54 -10.55
N GLY A 102 -0.04 -17.71 -9.95
CA GLY A 102 -1.30 -18.44 -9.95
C GLY A 102 -2.31 -17.81 -8.98
N PHE A 103 -2.78 -16.58 -9.26
CA PHE A 103 -3.93 -16.00 -8.57
C PHE A 103 -5.20 -16.76 -8.99
N ASP A 104 -5.28 -18.03 -8.57
CA ASP A 104 -6.38 -18.89 -8.88
C ASP A 104 -7.53 -18.52 -7.94
N THR A 105 -8.62 -18.07 -8.56
CA THR A 105 -9.93 -17.77 -7.99
C THR A 105 -10.43 -18.81 -6.96
N LEU A 106 -9.86 -20.02 -6.96
CA LEU A 106 -10.13 -21.10 -6.03
C LEU A 106 -9.66 -20.86 -4.58
N ARG A 107 -8.58 -20.10 -4.31
CA ARG A 107 -8.19 -19.77 -2.91
C ARG A 107 -9.04 -18.68 -2.27
N GLN A 108 -9.79 -17.92 -3.07
CA GLN A 108 -10.71 -16.89 -2.60
C GLN A 108 -11.87 -17.49 -1.76
N ARG A 109 -12.19 -18.78 -1.95
CA ARG A 109 -13.20 -19.51 -1.16
C ARG A 109 -12.70 -19.96 0.22
N GLY A 110 -11.38 -20.01 0.44
CA GLY A 110 -10.77 -20.54 1.66
C GLY A 110 -10.56 -19.51 2.78
N LEU A 111 -10.42 -18.23 2.44
CA LEU A 111 -10.05 -17.17 3.39
C LEU A 111 -11.15 -16.84 4.42
N LEU A 112 -12.42 -17.04 4.06
CA LEU A 112 -13.57 -16.75 4.93
C LEU A 112 -14.10 -18.00 5.65
N THR A 113 -13.54 -19.17 5.37
CA THR A 113 -13.89 -20.45 6.03
C THR A 113 -13.63 -20.44 7.55
N PRO A 114 -12.53 -19.84 8.06
CA PRO A 114 -12.31 -19.71 9.51
C PRO A 114 -13.40 -18.89 10.22
N PHE A 115 -14.09 -18.02 9.48
CA PHE A 115 -15.21 -17.20 9.96
C PHE A 115 -16.58 -17.86 9.70
N GLY A 116 -16.61 -19.13 9.28
CA GLY A 116 -17.84 -19.91 9.11
C GLY A 116 -18.58 -19.71 7.77
N ILE A 117 -18.04 -18.89 6.86
CA ILE A 117 -18.71 -18.54 5.60
C ILE A 117 -18.27 -19.53 4.51
N ARG A 118 -19.03 -20.62 4.34
CA ARG A 118 -18.69 -21.73 3.41
C ARG A 118 -18.99 -21.44 1.94
N LYS A 119 -19.87 -20.48 1.64
CA LYS A 119 -20.22 -20.02 0.29
C LYS A 119 -20.38 -18.51 0.31
N ALA A 120 -19.28 -17.79 0.16
CA ALA A 120 -19.34 -16.35 -0.03
C ALA A 120 -19.60 -16.08 -1.52
N ASP A 121 -20.79 -15.57 -1.84
CA ASP A 121 -21.10 -15.07 -3.18
C ASP A 121 -20.25 -13.80 -3.42
N PRO A 122 -19.37 -13.77 -4.43
CA PRO A 122 -18.55 -12.59 -4.72
C PRO A 122 -19.40 -11.34 -5.01
N ALA A 123 -20.62 -11.49 -5.53
CA ALA A 123 -21.53 -10.35 -5.75
C ALA A 123 -21.99 -9.73 -4.42
N LEU A 124 -22.35 -10.57 -3.44
CA LEU A 124 -22.74 -10.14 -2.10
C LEU A 124 -21.56 -9.49 -1.35
N LEU A 125 -20.37 -10.07 -1.45
CA LEU A 125 -19.16 -9.49 -0.86
C LEU A 125 -18.81 -8.14 -1.48
N GLY A 126 -18.90 -8.01 -2.81
CA GLY A 126 -18.70 -6.75 -3.52
C GLY A 126 -19.69 -5.67 -3.07
N LEU A 127 -20.96 -6.05 -2.88
CA LEU A 127 -21.99 -5.15 -2.37
C LEU A 127 -21.70 -4.70 -0.93
N LEU A 128 -21.34 -5.63 -0.04
CA LEU A 128 -20.99 -5.31 1.35
C LEU A 128 -19.77 -4.39 1.45
N LEU A 129 -18.76 -4.61 0.61
CA LEU A 129 -17.59 -3.74 0.51
C LEU A 129 -18.00 -2.33 0.06
N ALA A 130 -18.82 -2.23 -1.00
CA ALA A 130 -19.30 -0.95 -1.50
C ALA A 130 -20.08 -0.18 -0.43
N ILE A 131 -20.97 -0.85 0.30
CA ILE A 131 -21.72 -0.27 1.42
C ILE A 131 -20.77 0.19 2.53
N SER A 132 -19.78 -0.62 2.89
CA SER A 132 -18.77 -0.28 3.91
C SER A 132 -17.94 0.95 3.52
N CYS A 133 -17.53 1.06 2.24
CA CYS A 133 -16.81 2.22 1.73
C CYS A 133 -17.66 3.49 1.79
N VAL A 134 -18.94 3.42 1.40
CA VAL A 134 -19.87 4.55 1.46
C VAL A 134 -20.12 4.98 2.92
N LEU A 135 -20.35 4.03 3.81
CA LEU A 135 -20.55 4.30 5.24
C LEU A 135 -19.31 4.93 5.87
N SER A 136 -18.11 4.40 5.58
CA SER A 136 -16.85 4.95 6.09
C SER A 136 -16.59 6.36 5.55
N GLY A 137 -16.87 6.60 4.28
CA GLY A 137 -16.78 7.92 3.66
C GLY A 137 -17.78 8.92 4.27
N ALA A 138 -19.03 8.50 4.48
CA ALA A 138 -20.04 9.31 5.13
C ALA A 138 -19.68 9.63 6.59
N LEU A 139 -19.20 8.64 7.34
CA LEU A 139 -18.73 8.84 8.71
C LEU A 139 -17.52 9.77 8.77
N GLY A 140 -16.57 9.62 7.85
CA GLY A 140 -15.43 10.51 7.70
C GLY A 140 -15.83 11.94 7.36
N LEU A 141 -16.82 12.12 6.46
CA LEU A 141 -17.40 13.42 6.14
C LEU A 141 -18.08 14.06 7.35
N VAL A 142 -18.94 13.32 8.06
CA VAL A 142 -19.59 13.80 9.29
C VAL A 142 -18.55 14.18 10.33
N TRP A 143 -17.55 13.35 10.55
CA TRP A 143 -16.45 13.63 11.47
C TRP A 143 -15.62 14.85 11.06
N ALA A 144 -15.31 15.01 9.77
CA ALA A 144 -14.62 16.17 9.25
C ALA A 144 -15.45 17.45 9.41
N LEU A 145 -16.77 17.38 9.21
CA LEU A 145 -17.69 18.49 9.44
C LEU A 145 -17.82 18.82 10.94
N TRP A 146 -17.79 17.82 11.82
CA TRP A 146 -17.75 18.04 13.27
C TRP A 146 -16.42 18.64 13.73
N ARG A 147 -15.27 18.20 13.18
CA ARG A 147 -13.94 18.76 13.46
C ARG A 147 -13.72 20.15 12.88
N ARG A 148 -14.41 20.51 11.80
CA ARG A 148 -14.49 21.91 11.31
C ARG A 148 -15.11 22.86 12.35
N GLY A 149 -15.66 22.32 13.45
CA GLY A 149 -16.19 23.03 14.60
C GLY A 149 -15.17 23.58 15.59
N GLU A 150 -13.86 23.50 15.36
CA GLU A 150 -12.90 24.39 16.05
C GLU A 150 -13.05 25.82 15.49
N ALA A 151 -14.21 26.42 15.77
CA ALA A 151 -14.46 27.81 15.52
C ALA A 151 -13.49 28.62 16.39
N ASP A 152 -12.46 29.16 15.74
CA ASP A 152 -11.51 30.10 16.33
C ASP A 152 -12.18 30.96 17.42
N PRO A 153 -11.83 30.72 18.71
CA PRO A 153 -12.55 31.31 19.82
C PRO A 153 -12.41 32.84 19.85
N ALA A 154 -11.32 33.38 19.28
CA ALA A 154 -11.14 34.82 19.09
C ALA A 154 -12.16 35.37 18.09
N ARG A 155 -12.41 34.65 16.99
CA ARG A 155 -13.39 35.03 15.97
C ARG A 155 -14.82 34.93 16.49
N ALA A 156 -15.13 33.93 17.31
CA ALA A 156 -16.42 33.82 17.99
C ALA A 156 -16.69 35.02 18.92
N ALA A 157 -15.68 35.45 19.68
CA ALA A 157 -15.76 36.63 20.55
C ALA A 157 -15.95 37.92 19.75
N LEU A 158 -15.20 38.12 18.65
CA LEU A 158 -15.38 39.28 17.78
C LEU A 158 -16.78 39.31 17.14
N ARG A 159 -17.34 38.17 16.70
CA ARG A 159 -18.73 38.09 16.21
C ARG A 159 -19.76 38.46 17.29
N ALA A 160 -19.48 38.21 18.57
CA ALA A 160 -20.36 38.67 19.65
C ALA A 160 -20.31 40.20 19.82
N LEU A 161 -19.11 40.80 19.69
CA LEU A 161 -18.95 42.27 19.69
C LEU A 161 -19.62 42.91 18.48
N GLU A 162 -19.44 42.35 17.27
CA GLU A 162 -20.08 42.80 16.04
C GLU A 162 -21.62 42.80 16.19
N ARG A 163 -22.21 41.75 16.78
CA ARG A 163 -23.65 41.70 17.08
C ARG A 163 -24.11 42.79 18.05
N LYS A 164 -23.31 43.12 19.07
CA LYS A 164 -23.63 44.20 20.02
C LYS A 164 -23.60 45.58 19.35
N LEU A 165 -22.61 45.82 18.51
CA LEU A 165 -22.46 47.07 17.75
C LEU A 165 -23.53 47.24 16.66
N ALA A 166 -23.94 46.14 16.02
CA ALA A 166 -25.03 46.13 15.04
C ALA A 166 -26.36 46.59 15.64
N ARG A 167 -26.63 46.27 16.93
CA ARG A 167 -27.83 46.77 17.65
C ARG A 167 -27.84 48.30 17.80
N CYS A 168 -26.70 48.96 17.68
CA CYS A 168 -26.55 50.40 17.75
C CYS A 168 -26.35 51.04 16.36
N GLY A 169 -26.67 50.31 15.28
CA GLY A 169 -26.60 50.82 13.91
C GLY A 169 -25.21 50.73 13.27
N VAL A 170 -24.21 50.19 13.96
CA VAL A 170 -22.86 50.01 13.40
C VAL A 170 -22.71 48.59 12.90
N VAL A 171 -23.04 48.38 11.62
CA VAL A 171 -22.87 47.09 10.92
C VAL A 171 -21.57 47.09 10.13
N ARG A 172 -20.85 45.96 10.12
CA ARG A 172 -19.62 45.78 9.35
C ARG A 172 -19.90 45.70 7.86
N ARG A 173 -19.14 46.42 7.04
CA ARG A 173 -19.29 46.40 5.57
C ARG A 173 -18.61 45.17 4.96
N HIS A 174 -19.09 44.73 3.81
CA HIS A 174 -18.39 43.71 3.02
C HIS A 174 -16.99 44.19 2.66
N GLY A 175 -15.97 43.39 2.94
CA GLY A 175 -14.55 43.72 2.72
C GLY A 175 -13.88 44.58 3.80
N GLU A 176 -14.59 45.02 4.84
CA GLU A 176 -14.00 45.85 5.89
C GLU A 176 -13.18 45.00 6.89
N GLY A 177 -11.91 45.34 7.06
CA GLY A 177 -11.05 44.69 8.06
C GLY A 177 -11.47 44.99 9.51
N PRO A 178 -11.16 44.11 10.49
CA PRO A 178 -11.54 44.32 11.89
C PRO A 178 -11.09 45.66 12.49
N ARG A 179 -9.87 46.11 12.15
CA ARG A 179 -9.31 47.40 12.60
C ARG A 179 -10.10 48.60 12.06
N HIS A 180 -10.45 48.59 10.77
CA HIS A 180 -11.25 49.66 10.17
C HIS A 180 -12.67 49.68 10.73
N TYR A 181 -13.27 48.50 10.91
CA TYR A 181 -14.59 48.38 11.51
C TYR A 181 -14.65 48.92 12.95
N LEU A 182 -13.72 48.51 13.83
CA LEU A 182 -13.71 48.96 15.22
C LEU A 182 -13.33 50.43 15.37
N SER A 183 -12.43 50.95 14.53
CA SER A 183 -12.12 52.39 14.53
C SER A 183 -13.30 53.24 14.07
N ARG A 184 -14.09 52.78 13.08
CA ARG A 184 -15.36 53.39 12.69
C ARG A 184 -16.40 53.32 13.81
N ALA A 185 -16.52 52.18 14.48
CA ALA A 185 -17.40 52.02 15.64
C ALA A 185 -17.04 52.96 16.78
N ALA A 186 -15.74 53.15 17.06
CA ALA A 186 -15.24 54.06 18.09
C ALA A 186 -15.53 55.55 17.77
N ARG A 187 -15.61 55.91 16.48
CA ARG A 187 -16.06 57.26 16.04
C ARG A 187 -17.58 57.43 16.17
N ALA A 188 -18.35 56.38 15.88
CA ALA A 188 -19.81 56.41 15.97
C ALA A 188 -20.34 56.40 17.42
N LEU A 189 -19.58 55.85 18.37
CA LEU A 189 -19.94 55.74 19.79
C LEU A 189 -18.89 56.44 20.67
N PRO A 190 -18.85 57.79 20.69
CA PRO A 190 -17.81 58.55 21.40
C PRO A 190 -17.77 58.25 22.91
N ALA A 191 -18.93 57.99 23.53
CA ALA A 191 -19.03 57.65 24.96
C ALA A 191 -18.30 56.34 25.35
N ARG A 192 -18.00 55.46 24.39
CA ARG A 192 -17.30 54.18 24.61
C ARG A 192 -16.05 54.05 23.74
N ARG A 193 -15.53 55.18 23.24
CA ARG A 193 -14.38 55.22 22.33
C ARG A 193 -13.16 54.51 22.92
N ILE A 194 -12.84 54.80 24.19
CA ILE A 194 -11.66 54.24 24.88
C ILE A 194 -11.79 52.71 25.01
N GLU A 195 -12.95 52.22 25.45
CA GLU A 195 -13.20 50.78 25.57
C GLU A 195 -13.13 50.06 24.22
N LEU A 196 -13.65 50.67 23.15
CA LEU A 196 -13.57 50.10 21.80
C LEU A 196 -12.15 50.08 21.25
N GLN A 197 -11.33 51.09 21.57
CA GLN A 197 -9.91 51.10 21.23
C GLN A 197 -9.16 49.99 21.98
N GLN A 198 -9.39 49.84 23.29
CA GLN A 198 -8.79 48.76 24.08
C GLN A 198 -9.18 47.37 23.55
N LEU A 199 -10.45 47.16 23.18
CA LEU A 199 -10.91 45.91 22.58
C LEU A 199 -10.28 45.66 21.20
N MET A 200 -10.09 46.71 20.41
CA MET A 200 -9.41 46.63 19.12
C MET A 200 -7.95 46.21 19.31
N ASP A 201 -7.22 46.85 20.20
CA ASP A 201 -5.80 46.56 20.45
C ASP A 201 -5.63 45.14 21.00
N CYS A 202 -6.46 44.73 21.97
CA CYS A 202 -6.47 43.34 22.47
C CYS A 202 -6.73 42.32 21.36
N TYR A 203 -7.63 42.59 20.42
CA TYR A 203 -7.90 41.68 19.31
C TYR A 203 -6.75 41.62 18.32
N LEU A 204 -6.11 42.76 18.02
CA LEU A 204 -4.96 42.82 17.12
C LEU A 204 -3.77 42.09 17.72
N GLU A 205 -3.50 42.26 19.01
CA GLU A 205 -2.45 41.56 19.73
C GLU A 205 -2.70 40.05 19.73
N LEU A 206 -3.92 39.63 20.08
CA LEU A 206 -4.32 38.22 20.08
C LEU A 206 -4.18 37.54 18.70
N ARG A 207 -4.40 38.27 17.61
CA ARG A 207 -4.46 37.71 16.24
C ARG A 207 -3.17 37.87 15.44
N TYR A 208 -2.40 38.93 15.69
CA TYR A 208 -1.27 39.31 14.85
C TYR A 208 0.05 39.41 15.60
N ALA A 209 0.06 39.48 16.95
CA ALA A 209 1.31 39.59 17.70
C ALA A 209 1.95 38.23 18.04
N HIS A 210 1.18 37.15 18.10
CA HIS A 210 1.67 35.83 18.50
C HIS A 210 1.27 34.73 17.51
N VAL A 211 2.19 33.80 17.25
CA VAL A 211 1.93 32.59 16.43
C VAL A 211 0.95 31.66 17.15
N GLU A 212 1.13 31.50 18.47
CA GLU A 212 0.17 30.84 19.36
C GLU A 212 -0.10 31.77 20.55
N PRO A 213 -1.28 32.41 20.63
CA PRO A 213 -1.58 33.32 21.72
C PRO A 213 -1.78 32.55 23.04
N PRO A 214 -1.22 33.01 24.17
CA PRO A 214 -1.48 32.40 25.47
C PRO A 214 -2.98 32.44 25.80
N PRO A 215 -3.53 31.40 26.45
CA PRO A 215 -4.96 31.29 26.72
C PRO A 215 -5.53 32.43 27.56
N GLU A 216 -4.70 33.10 28.35
CA GLU A 216 -5.06 34.25 29.18
C GLU A 216 -5.52 35.46 28.37
N PHE A 217 -4.87 35.76 27.24
CA PHE A 217 -5.23 36.87 26.36
C PHE A 217 -6.61 36.66 25.75
N LEU A 218 -6.91 35.42 25.33
CA LEU A 218 -8.22 35.04 24.82
C LEU A 218 -9.30 35.19 25.91
N GLN A 219 -9.03 34.75 27.14
CA GLN A 219 -9.97 34.90 28.25
C GLN A 219 -10.21 36.37 28.57
N ARG A 220 -9.16 37.20 28.58
CA ARG A 220 -9.25 38.65 28.80
C ARG A 220 -10.12 39.31 27.73
N PHE A 221 -9.90 39.01 26.46
CA PHE A 221 -10.72 39.53 25.36
C PHE A 221 -12.18 39.08 25.48
N ARG A 222 -12.43 37.79 25.75
CA ARG A 222 -13.80 37.27 25.95
C ARG A 222 -14.52 37.94 27.11
N ARG A 223 -13.83 38.18 28.23
CA ARG A 223 -14.38 38.90 29.40
C ARG A 223 -14.67 40.37 29.05
N ALA A 224 -13.74 41.05 28.39
CA ALA A 224 -13.91 42.44 27.98
C ALA A 224 -15.11 42.60 27.01
N VAL A 225 -15.22 41.73 26.00
CA VAL A 225 -16.38 41.70 25.09
C VAL A 225 -17.68 41.39 25.84
N ARG A 226 -17.67 40.48 26.82
CA ARG A 226 -18.86 40.14 27.62
C ARG A 226 -19.33 41.35 28.43
N ASN A 227 -18.40 42.05 29.08
CA ASN A 227 -18.66 43.21 29.94
C ASN A 227 -19.02 44.47 29.16
N PHE A 228 -18.59 44.58 27.89
CA PHE A 228 -18.97 45.68 27.01
C PHE A 228 -20.49 45.73 26.81
N ARG A 229 -21.14 46.77 27.35
CA ARG A 229 -22.58 47.01 27.21
C ARG A 229 -22.78 48.28 26.39
N VAL A 230 -23.57 48.16 25.32
CA VAL A 230 -23.98 49.31 24.54
C VAL A 230 -25.38 49.70 24.99
N ILE A 231 -25.52 50.94 25.47
CA ILE A 231 -26.81 51.52 25.81
C ILE A 231 -27.28 52.27 24.56
N ARG A 232 -28.50 51.98 24.10
CA ARG A 232 -29.10 52.68 22.97
C ARG A 232 -29.43 54.10 23.44
N VAL A 233 -28.64 55.08 23.01
CA VAL A 233 -29.03 56.49 23.16
C VAL A 233 -30.07 56.74 22.08
N VAL A 234 -31.34 56.65 22.47
CA VAL A 234 -32.45 57.10 21.64
C VAL A 234 -32.30 58.62 21.54
N LYS A 235 -32.03 59.11 20.33
CA LYS A 235 -32.28 60.51 19.97
C LYS A 235 -33.68 60.60 19.42
#